data_AF-A0A846P5B4-F1
#
_entry.id   AF-A0A846P5B4-F1
#
_cell.length_a   1.000
_cell.length_b   1.000
_cell.length_c   1.000
_cell.angle_alpha   90.00
_cell.angle_beta   90.00
_cell.angle_gamma   90.00
#
_symmetry.space_group_name_H-M   'P 1'
#
loop_
_entity.id
_entity.type
_entity.pdbx_description
1 polymer ?
#
loop_
_entity_poly.entity_id
_entity_poly.type
_entity_poly.pdbx_seq_one_letter_code
_entity_poly.pdbx_strand_id
1 'polypeptide(L)'
;MVLKLITIDLLIPCCSSLKEKRYVLNGLKTKLRRRFNVSVSEVDFQDKWQRCKLAVATVGADRSIVDSGCDKALKLIENDGRVQVLDYCEEIR
;
A
#
# COMPACT_ATOMS: atom_id res chain seq x y z
N MET A 1 -1.74 -21.34 8.43
CA MET A 1 -1.08 -20.30 7.61
C MET A 1 -2.17 -19.43 7.06
N VAL A 2 -2.13 -18.13 7.35
CA VAL A 2 -3.11 -17.13 6.89
C VAL A 2 -2.41 -16.18 5.95
N LEU A 3 -3.04 -15.89 4.82
CA LEU A 3 -2.61 -14.91 3.84
C LEU A 3 -3.63 -13.78 3.81
N LYS A 4 -3.16 -12.54 3.80
CA LYS A 4 -4.00 -11.37 3.56
C LYS A 4 -3.42 -10.52 2.45
N LEU A 5 -4.27 -10.12 1.53
CA LEU A 5 -3.98 -9.21 0.44
C LEU A 5 -4.89 -8.00 0.60
N ILE A 6 -4.30 -6.81 0.62
CA ILE A 6 -5.04 -5.55 0.54
C ILE A 6 -4.64 -4.85 -0.74
N THR A 7 -5.63 -4.43 -1.51
CA THR A 7 -5.45 -3.64 -2.71
C THR A 7 -5.99 -2.24 -2.46
N ILE A 8 -5.16 -1.21 -2.64
CA ILE A 8 -5.45 0.16 -2.22
C ILE A 8 -5.35 1.07 -3.43
N ASP A 9 -6.43 1.76 -3.74
CA ASP A 9 -6.46 2.84 -4.72
C ASP A 9 -6.00 4.14 -4.08
N LEU A 10 -4.99 4.76 -4.68
CA LEU A 10 -4.34 5.96 -4.20
C LEU A 10 -4.42 7.09 -5.23
N LEU A 11 -4.70 8.30 -4.75
CA LEU A 11 -4.49 9.55 -5.44
C LEU A 11 -3.20 10.22 -4.93
N ILE A 12 -2.41 10.77 -5.83
CA ILE A 12 -1.16 11.48 -5.53
C ILE A 12 -1.27 12.89 -6.13
N PRO A 13 -1.94 13.83 -5.43
CA PRO A 13 -2.36 15.10 -6.03
C PRO A 13 -1.17 15.97 -6.45
N CYS A 14 -0.08 15.95 -5.67
CA CYS A 14 1.09 16.80 -5.89
C CYS A 14 2.05 16.29 -6.99
N CYS A 15 1.77 15.16 -7.64
CA CYS A 15 2.63 14.62 -8.68
C CYS A 15 2.29 15.20 -10.06
N SER A 16 3.33 15.69 -10.75
CA SER A 16 3.27 16.25 -12.10
C SER A 16 3.98 15.39 -13.16
N SER A 17 4.65 14.31 -12.74
CA SER A 17 5.33 13.38 -13.65
C SER A 17 5.38 11.95 -13.13
N LEU A 18 5.60 10.98 -14.03
CA LEU A 18 5.79 9.57 -13.67
C LEU A 18 7.01 9.35 -12.76
N LYS A 19 8.06 10.17 -12.92
CA LYS A 19 9.27 10.10 -12.10
C LYS A 19 8.98 10.49 -10.65
N GLU A 20 8.21 11.55 -10.44
CA GLU A 20 7.77 11.99 -9.11
C GLU A 20 6.89 10.93 -8.43
N LYS A 21 5.93 10.36 -9.17
CA LYS A 21 5.12 9.25 -8.66
C LYS A 21 6.01 8.12 -8.15
N ARG A 22 6.98 7.68 -8.96
CA ARG A 22 7.91 6.60 -8.58
C ARG A 22 8.69 6.95 -7.32
N TYR A 23 9.11 8.21 -7.17
CA TYR A 23 9.81 8.66 -5.96
C TYR A 23 8.92 8.55 -4.71
N VAL A 24 7.68 9.05 -4.77
CA VAL A 24 6.70 8.98 -3.67
C VAL A 24 6.40 7.52 -3.31
N LEU A 25 6.05 6.70 -4.31
CA LEU A 25 5.71 5.29 -4.11
C LEU A 25 6.89 4.47 -3.59
N ASN A 26 8.11 4.73 -4.05
CA ASN A 26 9.29 4.02 -3.55
C ASN A 26 9.55 4.34 -2.08
N GLY A 27 9.40 5.59 -1.67
CA GLY A 27 9.47 5.99 -0.26
C GLY A 27 8.41 5.29 0.60
N LEU A 28 7.16 5.28 0.15
CA LEU A 28 6.04 4.62 0.84
C LEU A 28 6.26 3.11 0.95
N LYS A 29 6.58 2.44 -0.16
CA LYS A 29 6.90 1.00 -0.23
C LYS A 29 8.06 0.62 0.70
N THR A 30 9.10 1.46 0.77
CA THR A 30 10.27 1.21 1.63
C THR A 30 9.88 1.35 3.11
N LYS A 31 9.10 2.38 3.45
CA LYS A 31 8.61 2.60 4.82
C LYS A 31 7.73 1.45 5.31
N LEU A 32 6.85 0.93 4.45
CA LEU A 32 6.01 -0.23 4.73
C LEU A 32 6.83 -1.50 4.97
N ARG A 33 7.73 -1.85 4.04
CA ARG A 33 8.60 -3.02 4.16
C ARG A 33 9.53 -2.98 5.38
N ARG A 34 9.98 -1.79 5.79
CA ARG A 34 10.86 -1.63 6.96
C ARG A 34 10.13 -1.77 8.29
N ARG A 35 8.85 -1.38 8.36
CA ARG A 35 8.07 -1.39 9.61
C ARG A 35 7.25 -2.66 9.79
N PHE A 36 6.86 -3.31 8.71
CA PHE A 36 5.97 -4.45 8.73
C PHE A 36 6.53 -5.57 7.85
N ASN A 37 6.24 -6.82 8.22
CA ASN A 37 6.57 -7.99 7.40
C ASN A 37 5.54 -8.13 6.25
N VAL A 38 5.60 -7.20 5.29
CA VAL A 38 4.65 -7.10 4.18
C VAL A 38 5.38 -7.01 2.84
N SER A 39 4.81 -7.64 1.81
CA SER A 39 5.20 -7.43 0.41
C SER A 39 4.32 -6.33 -0.18
N VAL A 40 4.92 -5.36 -0.88
CA VAL A 40 4.18 -4.22 -1.44
C VAL A 40 4.56 -3.94 -2.90
N SER A 41 3.60 -3.88 -3.80
CA SER A 41 3.84 -3.54 -5.21
C SER A 41 2.78 -2.59 -5.76
N GLU A 42 3.16 -1.80 -6.76
CA GLU A 42 2.19 -1.14 -7.65
C GLU A 42 1.67 -2.19 -8.63
N VAL A 43 0.35 -2.30 -8.76
CA VAL A 43 -0.31 -3.33 -9.58
C VAL A 43 -1.19 -2.76 -10.69
N ASP A 44 -1.51 -1.46 -10.65
CA ASP A 44 -2.32 -0.79 -11.68
C ASP A 44 -2.04 0.72 -11.75
N PHE A 45 -2.52 1.37 -12.82
CA PHE A 45 -2.36 2.80 -13.13
C PHE A 45 -0.90 3.26 -13.27
N GLN A 46 -0.03 2.39 -13.78
CA GLN A 46 1.41 2.67 -13.94
C GLN A 46 1.69 3.84 -14.89
N ASP A 47 0.80 4.07 -15.85
CA ASP A 47 0.80 5.14 -16.86
C ASP A 47 0.22 6.47 -16.34
N LYS A 48 -0.48 6.47 -15.21
CA LYS A 48 -1.03 7.70 -14.59
C LYS A 48 -0.12 8.19 -13.49
N TRP A 49 0.21 9.48 -13.45
CA TRP A 49 1.08 10.03 -12.41
C TRP A 49 0.33 10.45 -11.12
N GLN A 50 -0.96 10.79 -11.21
CA GLN A 50 -1.77 11.13 -10.02
C GLN A 50 -2.56 9.95 -9.46
N ARG A 51 -2.55 8.78 -10.10
CA ARG A 51 -3.30 7.60 -9.63
C ARG A 51 -2.37 6.39 -9.58
N CYS A 52 -2.56 5.54 -8.58
CA CYS A 52 -1.82 4.31 -8.38
C CYS A 52 -2.70 3.30 -7.67
N LYS A 53 -2.55 2.01 -7.99
CA LYS A 53 -3.09 0.93 -7.16
C LYS A 53 -1.93 0.18 -6.52
N LEU A 54 -1.89 0.14 -5.19
CA LEU A 54 -0.90 -0.62 -4.43
C LEU A 54 -1.52 -1.93 -3.90
N ALA A 55 -0.82 -3.03 -4.10
CA ALA A 55 -1.10 -4.29 -3.43
C ALA A 55 -0.13 -4.46 -2.25
N VAL A 56 -0.68 -4.80 -1.08
CA VAL A 56 0.05 -5.14 0.14
C VAL A 56 -0.35 -6.56 0.54
N ALA A 57 0.60 -7.48 0.57
CA ALA A 57 0.36 -8.86 0.98
C ALA A 57 1.17 -9.21 2.23
N THR A 58 0.59 -10.01 3.11
CA THR A 58 1.27 -10.54 4.30
C THR A 58 0.87 -11.98 4.56
N VAL A 59 1.75 -12.73 5.22
CA VAL A 59 1.56 -14.11 5.61
C VAL A 59 1.89 -14.27 7.10
N GLY A 60 1.08 -15.04 7.81
CA GLY A 60 1.29 -15.28 9.24
C GLY A 60 0.75 -16.61 9.72
N ALA A 61 1.10 -16.94 10.96
CA ALA A 61 0.61 -18.15 11.64
C ALA A 61 -0.83 -17.97 12.16
N ASP A 62 -1.18 -16.74 12.58
CA ASP A 62 -2.44 -16.39 13.20
C ASP A 62 -3.13 -15.23 12.48
N ARG A 63 -4.46 -15.29 12.36
CA ARG A 63 -5.27 -14.28 11.69
C ARG A 63 -5.20 -12.92 12.38
N SER A 64 -5.22 -12.89 13.70
CA SER A 64 -5.21 -11.66 14.50
C SER A 64 -3.91 -10.88 14.31
N ILE A 65 -2.78 -11.59 14.19
CA ILE A 65 -1.47 -10.98 13.92
C ILE A 65 -1.45 -10.37 12.52
N VAL A 66 -1.96 -11.12 11.53
CA VAL A 66 -2.05 -10.67 10.13
C VAL A 66 -2.95 -9.44 10.00
N ASP A 67 -4.15 -9.49 10.57
CA ASP A 67 -5.12 -8.39 10.55
C ASP A 67 -4.54 -7.15 11.25
N SER A 68 -4.00 -7.29 12.47
CA SER A 68 -3.40 -6.16 13.19
C SER A 68 -2.21 -5.53 12.44
N GLY A 69 -1.39 -6.35 11.77
CA GLY A 69 -0.28 -5.87 10.96
C GLY A 69 -0.76 -5.10 9.73
N CYS A 70 -1.78 -5.61 9.04
CA CYS A 70 -2.37 -4.99 7.87
C CYS A 70 -3.07 -3.67 8.20
N ASP A 71 -3.85 -3.61 9.29
CA ASP A 71 -4.53 -2.40 9.72
C ASP A 71 -3.54 -1.28 10.06
N LYS A 72 -2.41 -1.63 10.68
CA LYS A 72 -1.33 -0.66 10.96
C LYS A 72 -0.64 -0.19 9.69
N ALA A 73 -0.49 -1.07 8.69
CA ALA A 73 0.04 -0.70 7.39
C ALA A 73 -0.90 0.25 6.65
N LEU A 74 -2.21 -0.02 6.65
CA LEU A 74 -3.23 0.84 6.05
C LEU A 74 -3.24 2.23 6.71
N LYS A 75 -3.28 2.27 8.05
CA LYS A 75 -3.19 3.53 8.80
C LYS A 75 -1.92 4.31 8.50
N LEU A 76 -0.79 3.64 8.25
CA LEU A 76 0.44 4.33 7.88
C LEU A 76 0.32 5.01 6.51
N ILE A 77 -0.37 4.36 5.56
CA ILE A 77 -0.62 4.90 4.22
C ILE A 77 -1.59 6.08 4.30
N GLU A 78 -2.69 5.95 5.05
CA GLU A 78 -3.67 7.02 5.27
C GLU A 78 -3.03 8.27 5.91
N ASN A 79 -2.07 8.08 6.82
CA ASN A 79 -1.35 9.18 7.47
C ASN A 79 -0.19 9.75 6.62
N ASP A 80 0.09 9.21 5.43
CA ASP A 80 1.12 9.77 4.56
C ASP A 80 0.54 10.95 3.77
N GLY A 81 0.83 12.18 4.20
CA GLY A 81 0.27 13.41 3.61
C GLY A 81 0.62 13.69 2.15
N ARG A 82 1.34 12.79 1.46
CA ARG A 82 1.62 12.88 0.02
C ARG A 82 0.61 12.11 -0.83
N VAL A 83 -0.16 11.20 -0.22
CA VAL A 83 -1.13 10.35 -0.91
C VAL A 83 -2.50 10.48 -0.24
N GLN A 84 -3.54 10.18 -0.99
CA GLN A 84 -4.91 10.08 -0.48
C GLN A 84 -5.44 8.71 -0.83
N VAL A 85 -6.01 8.01 0.15
CA VAL A 85 -6.68 6.73 -0.07
C VAL A 85 -8.06 7.00 -0.65
N LEU A 86 -8.33 6.44 -1.82
CA LEU A 86 -9.63 6.54 -2.49
C LEU A 86 -10.55 5.38 -2.12
N ASP A 87 -9.98 4.17 -2.17
CA ASP A 87 -10.70 2.92 -1.89
C ASP A 87 -9.71 1.82 -1.52
N TYR A 88 -10.17 0.77 -0.87
CA TYR A 88 -9.38 -0.44 -0.64
C TYR A 88 -10.26 -1.69 -0.57
N CYS A 89 -9.69 -2.81 -1.02
CA CYS A 89 -10.31 -4.13 -0.95
C CYS A 89 -9.39 -5.08 -0.18
N GLU A 90 -9.97 -5.90 0.69
CA GLU A 90 -9.25 -6.91 1.47
C GLU A 90 -9.68 -8.32 1.05
N GLU A 91 -8.70 -9.19 0.86
CA GLU A 91 -8.89 -10.61 0.62
C GLU A 91 -8.08 -11.40 1.65
N ILE A 92 -8.72 -12.38 2.29
CA ILE A 92 -8.08 -13.31 3.23
C ILE A 92 -8.19 -14.73 2.67
N ARG A 93 -7.09 -15.48 2.79
CA ARG A 93 -6.99 -16.90 2.45
C ARG A 93 -6.32 -17.71 3.56
#